data_AF-A0A397VAK1-F1
#
_entry.id   AF-A0A397VAK1-F1
#
_cell.length_a   1.000
_cell.length_b   1.000
_cell.length_c   1.000
_cell.angle_alpha   90.00
_cell.angle_beta   90.00
_cell.angle_gamma   90.00
#
_symmetry.space_group_name_H-M   'P 1'
#
loop_
_entity.id
_entity.type
_entity.pdbx_description
1 polymer ?
#
loop_
_entity_poly.entity_id
_entity_poly.type
_entity_poly.pdbx_seq_one_letter_code
_entity_poly.pdbx_strand_id
1 'polypeptide(L)'
;MIKKYVELSPIEKKRVDLVSQIEQLPQQEVFAAAHLFNTMRYSKGSNKNEILSPYLQNKAQEFISQNSYKRQSVQSLKEMNHQLLTNNKKLNKKNDNLVSKIKSLGSTTRHLRNQKKHHISQIRSLVQRSSTSSEIFNKKMKSLFKVNKKDYSPNIIWLAIQVSQVGQVSVRSTIECIKLVYEFLIGEPPNNGFQIQL
;
A
#
# COMPACT_ATOMS: atom_id res chain seq x y z
N MET A 1 43.24 -74.05 37.01
CA MET A 1 43.50 -72.61 36.79
C MET A 1 42.18 -71.91 36.52
N ILE A 2 41.70 -71.11 37.47
CA ILE A 2 40.44 -70.37 37.37
C ILE A 2 40.66 -69.17 36.43
N LYS A 3 40.09 -69.22 35.22
CA LYS A 3 39.96 -68.03 34.37
C LYS A 3 38.91 -67.11 35.01
N LYS A 4 39.39 -66.08 35.73
CA LYS A 4 38.55 -64.99 36.22
C LYS A 4 38.01 -64.25 34.99
N TYR A 5 36.71 -64.37 34.70
CA TYR A 5 36.04 -63.48 33.76
C TYR A 5 36.09 -62.09 34.39
N VAL A 6 36.91 -61.20 33.83
CA VAL A 6 36.90 -59.79 34.19
C VAL A 6 35.69 -59.20 33.50
N GLU A 7 34.63 -58.92 34.26
CA GLU A 7 33.50 -58.13 33.76
C GLU A 7 34.02 -56.74 33.38
N LEU A 8 34.03 -56.45 32.08
CA LEU A 8 34.40 -55.13 31.58
C LEU A 8 33.42 -54.08 32.10
N SER A 9 33.97 -52.94 32.52
CA SER A 9 33.18 -51.79 32.93
C SER A 9 32.32 -51.27 31.76
N PRO A 10 31.21 -50.56 32.04
CA PRO A 10 30.35 -49.99 31.00
C PRO A 10 31.09 -49.10 29.99
N ILE A 11 32.13 -48.40 30.44
CA ILE A 11 32.97 -47.54 29.59
C ILE A 11 33.86 -48.37 28.67
N GLU A 12 34.44 -49.46 29.18
CA GLU A 12 35.28 -50.35 28.38
C GLU A 12 34.46 -51.06 27.31
N LYS A 13 33.23 -51.48 27.64
CA LYS A 13 32.29 -52.01 26.63
C LYS A 13 32.06 -51.01 25.51
N LYS A 14 31.77 -49.74 25.85
CA LYS A 14 31.60 -48.67 24.84
C LYS A 14 32.84 -48.40 24.00
N ARG A 15 34.04 -48.52 24.57
CA ARG A 15 35.29 -48.38 23.81
C ARG A 15 35.47 -49.53 22.83
N VAL A 16 35.23 -50.76 23.26
CA VAL A 16 35.30 -51.95 22.39
C VAL A 16 34.30 -51.82 21.25
N ASP A 17 33.05 -51.46 21.54
CA ASP A 17 32.01 -51.25 20.53
C ASP A 17 32.43 -50.20 19.48
N LEU A 18 33.03 -49.10 19.93
CA LEU A 18 33.50 -48.04 19.04
C LEU A 18 34.66 -48.50 18.15
N VAL A 19 35.62 -49.24 18.70
CA VAL A 19 36.74 -49.80 17.92
C VAL A 19 36.22 -50.76 16.86
N SER A 20 35.30 -51.66 17.21
CA SER A 20 34.70 -52.58 16.24
C SER A 20 33.94 -51.85 15.13
N GLN A 21 33.25 -50.75 15.43
CA GLN A 21 32.62 -49.93 14.39
C GLN A 21 33.63 -49.30 13.44
N ILE A 22 34.77 -48.82 13.97
CA ILE A 22 35.84 -48.25 13.15
C ILE A 22 36.49 -49.31 12.26
N GLU A 23 36.74 -50.51 12.79
CA GLU A 23 37.31 -51.63 12.04
C GLU A 23 36.41 -52.12 10.90
N GLN A 24 35.09 -51.92 11.03
CA GLN A 24 34.09 -52.30 10.03
C GLN A 24 33.87 -51.22 8.95
N LEU A 25 34.48 -50.04 9.07
CA LEU A 25 34.32 -48.98 8.07
C LEU A 25 34.94 -49.36 6.72
N PRO A 26 34.29 -49.03 5.59
CA PRO A 26 34.89 -49.17 4.27
C PRO A 26 36.19 -48.34 4.17
N GLN A 27 37.20 -48.88 3.48
CA GLN A 27 38.52 -48.23 3.37
C GLN A 27 38.46 -46.78 2.85
N GLN A 28 37.49 -46.48 1.98
CA GLN A 28 37.25 -45.15 1.42
C GLN A 28 36.72 -44.14 2.46
N GLU A 29 36.01 -44.62 3.48
CA GLU A 29 35.42 -43.80 4.53
C GLU A 29 36.37 -43.59 5.71
N VAL A 30 37.41 -44.40 5.86
CA VAL A 30 38.38 -44.28 6.99
C VAL A 30 38.98 -42.88 7.07
N PHE A 31 39.42 -42.31 5.94
CA PHE A 31 39.97 -40.95 5.90
C PHE A 31 38.90 -39.89 6.23
N ALA A 32 37.66 -40.08 5.76
CA ALA A 32 36.55 -39.18 6.05
C ALA A 32 36.16 -39.22 7.53
N ALA A 33 36.10 -40.41 8.13
CA ALA A 33 35.84 -40.61 9.56
C ALA A 33 36.95 -40.00 10.41
N ALA A 34 38.23 -40.20 10.05
CA ALA A 34 39.35 -39.56 10.73
C ALA A 34 39.27 -38.03 10.66
N HIS A 35 38.94 -37.48 9.49
CA HIS A 35 38.71 -36.04 9.34
C HIS A 35 37.53 -35.55 10.19
N LEU A 36 36.44 -36.31 10.27
CA LEU A 36 35.28 -35.98 11.09
C LEU A 36 35.65 -35.93 12.58
N PHE A 37 36.39 -36.91 13.09
CA PHE A 37 36.85 -36.91 14.49
C PHE A 37 37.77 -35.74 14.83
N ASN A 38 38.53 -35.22 13.86
CA ASN A 38 39.36 -34.05 14.03
C ASN A 38 38.56 -32.74 13.97
N THR A 39 37.56 -32.68 13.08
CA THR A 39 36.77 -31.47 12.82
C THR A 39 35.66 -31.26 13.86
N MET A 40 35.10 -32.34 14.41
CA MET A 40 34.05 -32.31 15.43
C MET A 40 34.64 -32.14 16.84
N ARG A 41 35.67 -31.30 16.97
CA ARG A 41 36.29 -30.92 18.24
C ARG A 41 36.31 -29.40 18.40
N TYR A 42 36.28 -28.94 19.64
CA TYR A 42 36.44 -27.51 19.91
C TYR A 42 37.85 -27.06 19.52
N SER A 43 37.95 -26.07 18.62
CA SER A 43 39.23 -25.56 18.13
C SER A 43 39.92 -24.61 19.11
N LYS A 44 39.15 -23.99 20.01
CA LYS A 44 39.58 -22.96 20.98
C LYS A 44 38.72 -23.04 22.26
N GLY A 45 39.17 -22.38 23.33
CA GLY A 45 38.44 -22.27 24.61
C GLY A 45 38.87 -23.32 25.65
N SER A 46 38.14 -23.37 26.78
CA SER A 46 38.41 -24.31 27.89
C SER A 46 38.30 -25.77 27.48
N ASN A 47 37.42 -26.06 26.53
CA ASN A 47 37.12 -27.43 26.08
C ASN A 47 37.92 -27.80 24.82
N LYS A 48 39.02 -27.08 24.52
CA LYS A 48 39.80 -27.28 23.30
C LYS A 48 40.23 -28.75 23.17
N ASN A 49 40.11 -29.29 21.95
CA ASN A 49 40.33 -30.69 21.60
C ASN A 49 39.31 -31.69 22.16
N GLU A 50 38.34 -31.28 22.99
CA GLU A 50 37.23 -32.15 23.35
C GLU A 50 36.27 -32.29 22.16
N ILE A 51 35.62 -33.46 22.07
CA ILE A 51 34.60 -33.70 21.06
C ILE A 51 33.39 -32.81 21.36
N LEU A 52 32.77 -32.25 20.32
CA LEU A 52 31.58 -31.41 20.46
C LEU A 52 30.49 -32.15 21.24
N SER A 53 29.79 -31.43 22.12
CA SER A 53 28.68 -32.00 22.88
C SER A 53 27.60 -32.61 21.97
N PRO A 54 26.87 -33.66 22.43
CA PRO A 54 25.79 -34.28 21.65
C PRO A 54 24.75 -33.29 21.12
N TYR A 55 24.46 -32.22 21.87
CA TYR A 55 23.56 -31.15 21.42
C TYR A 55 24.04 -30.48 20.12
N LEU A 56 25.33 -30.14 20.04
CA LEU A 56 25.91 -29.51 18.84
C LEU A 56 26.01 -30.50 17.68
N GLN A 57 26.29 -31.77 17.97
CA GLN A 57 26.29 -32.84 16.95
C GLN A 57 24.91 -32.98 16.30
N ASN A 58 23.86 -33.07 17.11
CA ASN A 58 22.47 -33.16 16.63
C ASN A 58 22.07 -31.92 15.82
N LYS A 59 22.46 -30.73 16.27
CA LYS A 59 22.17 -29.48 15.56
C LYS A 59 22.89 -29.40 14.21
N ALA A 60 24.13 -29.89 14.12
CA ALA A 60 24.85 -29.98 12.86
C ALA A 60 24.17 -30.95 11.89
N GLN A 61 23.72 -32.10 12.38
CA GLN A 61 22.97 -33.07 11.58
C GLN A 61 21.66 -32.48 11.05
N GLU A 62 20.87 -31.83 11.91
CA GLU A 62 19.62 -31.18 11.53
C GLU A 62 19.84 -30.12 10.43
N PHE A 63 20.89 -29.30 10.58
CA PHE A 63 21.26 -28.31 9.57
C PHE A 63 21.57 -28.94 8.22
N ILE A 64 22.33 -30.05 8.19
CA ILE A 64 22.64 -30.77 6.96
C ILE A 64 21.35 -31.33 6.35
N SER A 65 20.49 -31.98 7.14
CA SER A 65 19.22 -32.54 6.69
C SER A 65 18.29 -31.49 6.09
N GLN A 66 18.21 -30.29 6.67
CA GLN A 66 17.35 -29.21 6.18
C GLN A 66 17.87 -28.58 4.89
N ASN A 67 19.19 -28.43 4.75
CA ASN A 67 19.79 -27.69 3.64
C ASN A 67 20.16 -28.55 2.43
N SER A 68 20.23 -29.87 2.58
CA SER A 68 20.57 -30.79 1.48
C SER A 68 19.44 -30.92 0.44
N TYR A 69 18.19 -30.62 0.81
CA TYR A 69 17.02 -30.80 -0.06
C TYR A 69 16.41 -29.49 -0.62
N LYS A 70 16.91 -28.31 -0.23
CA LYS A 70 16.37 -27.00 -0.65
C LYS A 70 17.42 -26.03 -1.20
N ARG A 71 18.34 -26.49 -2.06
CA ARG A 71 19.15 -25.56 -2.85
C ARG A 71 18.33 -25.00 -4.01
N GLN A 72 17.65 -23.87 -3.79
CA GLN A 72 17.49 -22.93 -4.90
C GLN A 72 18.87 -22.63 -5.45
N SER A 73 19.08 -22.89 -6.74
CA SER A 73 20.38 -22.66 -7.37
C SER A 73 20.71 -21.17 -7.28
N VAL A 74 22.00 -20.84 -7.09
CA VAL A 74 22.46 -19.44 -7.10
C VAL A 74 22.00 -18.71 -8.38
N GLN A 75 21.85 -19.45 -9.48
CA GLN A 75 21.31 -18.95 -10.74
C GLN A 75 19.84 -18.54 -10.63
N SER A 76 18.99 -19.37 -10.03
CA SER A 76 17.57 -19.05 -9.80
C SER A 76 17.39 -17.79 -8.92
N LEU A 77 18.25 -17.61 -7.91
CA LEU A 77 18.25 -16.42 -7.06
C LEU A 77 18.68 -15.16 -7.84
N LYS A 78 19.66 -15.28 -8.74
CA LYS A 78 20.08 -14.18 -9.63
C LYS A 78 18.97 -13.76 -10.57
N GLU A 79 18.27 -14.71 -11.18
CA GLU A 79 17.16 -14.46 -12.09
C GLU A 79 15.98 -13.77 -11.38
N MET A 80 15.59 -14.27 -10.19
CA MET A 80 14.57 -13.62 -9.36
C MET A 80 14.96 -12.19 -8.98
N ASN A 81 16.21 -11.97 -8.57
CA ASN A 81 16.69 -10.62 -8.25
C ASN A 81 16.65 -9.69 -9.47
N HIS A 82 17.02 -10.18 -10.65
CA HIS A 82 16.96 -9.39 -11.88
C HIS A 82 15.52 -9.02 -12.26
N GLN A 83 14.59 -9.96 -12.09
CA GLN A 83 13.17 -9.72 -12.33
C GLN A 83 12.59 -8.71 -11.34
N LEU A 84 12.93 -8.82 -10.05
CA LEU A 84 12.54 -7.86 -9.02
C LEU A 84 13.08 -6.45 -9.29
N LEU A 85 14.34 -6.34 -9.69
CA LEU A 85 14.93 -5.05 -10.09
C LEU A 85 14.19 -4.42 -11.26
N THR A 86 13.84 -5.22 -12.27
CA THR A 86 13.10 -4.76 -13.44
C THR A 86 11.70 -4.28 -13.07
N ASN A 87 11.01 -5.02 -12.19
CA ASN A 87 9.68 -4.64 -11.70
C ASN A 87 9.73 -3.37 -10.85
N ASN A 88 10.71 -3.24 -9.96
CA ASN A 88 10.92 -2.01 -9.18
C ASN A 88 11.17 -0.80 -10.07
N LYS A 89 12.00 -0.93 -11.11
CA LYS A 89 12.20 0.15 -12.09
C LYS A 89 10.89 0.56 -12.80
N LYS A 90 10.06 -0.41 -13.19
CA LYS A 90 8.75 -0.15 -13.81
C LYS A 90 7.79 0.55 -12.84
N LEU A 91 7.75 0.11 -11.58
CA LEU A 91 6.91 0.70 -10.54
C LEU A 91 7.33 2.13 -10.24
N ASN A 92 8.63 2.41 -10.10
CA ASN A 92 9.14 3.76 -9.89
C ASN A 92 8.75 4.70 -11.03
N LYS A 93 8.90 4.29 -12.29
CA LYS A 93 8.45 5.10 -13.44
C LYS A 93 6.95 5.41 -13.41
N LYS A 94 6.12 4.43 -13.03
CA LYS A 94 4.67 4.65 -12.87
C LYS A 94 4.40 5.65 -11.75
N ASN A 95 5.13 5.54 -10.64
CA ASN A 95 4.98 6.45 -9.50
C ASN A 95 5.36 7.89 -9.88
N ASP A 96 6.47 8.08 -10.59
CA ASP A 96 6.91 9.40 -11.06
C ASP A 96 5.88 10.05 -11.99
N ASN A 97 5.29 9.28 -12.89
CA ASN A 97 4.22 9.73 -13.77
C ASN A 97 2.93 10.12 -13.00
N LEU A 98 2.58 9.38 -11.95
CA LEU A 98 1.44 9.73 -11.11
C LEU A 98 1.71 11.01 -10.31
N VAL A 99 2.91 11.15 -9.76
CA VAL A 99 3.33 12.35 -9.02
C VAL A 99 3.30 13.59 -9.93
N SER A 100 3.78 13.49 -11.17
CA SER A 100 3.73 14.61 -12.11
C SER A 100 2.29 15.01 -12.46
N LYS A 101 1.40 14.03 -12.65
CA LYS A 101 -0.04 14.26 -12.88
C LYS A 101 -0.73 14.90 -11.68
N ILE A 102 -0.38 14.50 -10.45
CA ILE A 102 -0.91 15.12 -9.23
C ILE A 102 -0.47 16.58 -9.15
N LYS A 103 0.80 16.88 -9.46
CA LYS A 103 1.31 18.27 -9.47
C LYS A 103 0.59 19.13 -10.52
N SER A 104 0.40 18.62 -11.73
CA SER A 104 -0.31 19.36 -12.79
C SER A 104 -1.77 19.61 -12.42
N LEU A 105 -2.48 18.60 -11.93
CA LEU A 105 -3.85 18.77 -11.42
C LEU A 105 -3.90 19.79 -10.28
N GLY A 106 -2.96 19.73 -9.34
CA GLY A 106 -2.84 20.71 -8.26
C GLY A 106 -2.69 22.16 -8.76
N SER A 107 -1.90 22.38 -9.81
CA SER A 107 -1.79 23.71 -10.45
C SER A 107 -3.10 24.17 -11.09
N THR A 108 -3.81 23.27 -11.80
CA THR A 108 -5.11 23.55 -12.40
C THR A 108 -6.15 23.91 -11.35
N THR A 109 -6.23 23.14 -10.26
CA THR A 109 -7.13 23.43 -9.14
C THR A 109 -6.84 24.78 -8.50
N ARG A 110 -5.56 25.13 -8.32
CA ARG A 110 -5.16 26.45 -7.80
C ARG A 110 -5.59 27.57 -8.75
N HIS A 111 -5.40 27.39 -10.06
CA HIS A 111 -5.82 28.37 -11.06
C HIS A 111 -7.33 28.60 -11.04
N LEU A 112 -8.12 27.53 -11.06
CA LEU A 112 -9.59 27.60 -10.97
C LEU A 112 -10.06 28.29 -9.68
N ARG A 113 -9.41 27.99 -8.55
CA ARG A 113 -9.71 28.65 -7.27
C ARG A 113 -9.44 30.16 -7.34
N ASN A 114 -8.37 30.57 -7.99
CA ASN A 114 -8.03 31.98 -8.17
C ASN A 114 -9.03 32.69 -9.11
N GLN A 115 -9.38 32.06 -10.23
CA GLN A 115 -10.42 32.58 -11.14
C GLN A 115 -11.76 32.75 -10.41
N LYS A 116 -12.19 31.74 -9.65
CA LYS A 116 -13.41 31.82 -8.83
C LYS A 116 -13.37 33.02 -7.87
N LYS A 117 -12.27 33.20 -7.14
CA LYS A 117 -12.10 34.35 -6.24
C LYS A 117 -12.19 35.68 -7.00
N HIS A 118 -11.56 35.77 -8.16
CA HIS A 118 -11.58 36.96 -8.99
C HIS A 118 -13.00 37.31 -9.44
N HIS A 119 -13.76 36.34 -9.97
CA HIS A 119 -15.15 36.54 -10.36
C HIS A 119 -16.05 36.95 -9.19
N ILE A 120 -15.88 36.34 -8.02
CA ILE A 120 -16.61 36.75 -6.81
C ILE A 120 -16.34 38.22 -6.48
N SER A 121 -15.08 38.66 -6.54
CA SER A 121 -14.71 40.06 -6.31
C SER A 121 -15.32 41.01 -7.35
N GLN A 122 -15.33 40.62 -8.64
CA GLN A 122 -15.99 41.39 -9.70
C GLN A 122 -17.50 41.53 -9.47
N ILE A 123 -18.18 40.44 -9.09
CA ILE A 123 -19.61 40.48 -8.76
C ILE A 123 -19.87 41.44 -7.60
N ARG A 124 -19.07 41.34 -6.53
CA ARG A 124 -19.20 42.22 -5.36
C ARG A 124 -19.02 43.70 -5.72
N SER A 125 -18.03 44.03 -6.54
CA SER A 125 -17.80 45.42 -6.96
C SER A 125 -18.92 45.95 -7.84
N LEU A 126 -19.47 45.13 -8.75
CA LEU A 126 -20.63 45.50 -9.57
C LEU A 126 -21.88 45.74 -8.72
N VAL A 127 -22.15 44.86 -7.74
CA VAL A 127 -23.26 45.02 -6.79
C VAL A 127 -23.09 46.30 -5.98
N GLN A 128 -21.88 46.61 -5.50
CA GLN A 128 -21.64 47.85 -4.76
C GLN A 128 -21.87 49.10 -5.63
N ARG A 129 -21.60 49.02 -6.93
CA ARG A 129 -21.78 50.14 -7.88
C ARG A 129 -23.22 50.30 -8.37
N SER A 130 -24.09 49.31 -8.22
CA SER A 130 -25.41 49.30 -8.86
C SER A 130 -26.48 50.15 -8.17
N SER A 131 -26.15 50.84 -7.06
CA SER A 131 -27.00 51.80 -6.32
C SER A 131 -28.46 51.37 -6.07
N THR A 132 -28.75 50.07 -6.20
CA THR A 132 -30.08 49.50 -6.04
C THR A 132 -30.23 49.07 -4.60
N SER A 133 -31.30 49.51 -3.92
CA SER A 133 -31.54 49.06 -2.55
C SER A 133 -31.74 47.54 -2.54
N SER A 134 -31.24 46.89 -1.48
CA SER A 134 -31.38 45.45 -1.29
C SER A 134 -32.85 45.01 -1.37
N GLU A 135 -33.78 45.83 -0.91
CA GLU A 135 -35.22 45.58 -0.99
C GLU A 135 -35.76 45.53 -2.42
N ILE A 136 -35.37 46.50 -3.27
CA ILE A 136 -35.80 46.54 -4.68
C ILE A 136 -35.23 45.32 -5.43
N PHE A 137 -33.96 45.00 -5.18
CA PHE A 137 -33.30 43.83 -5.74
C PHE A 137 -34.00 42.53 -5.31
N ASN A 138 -34.20 42.33 -4.00
CA ASN A 138 -34.84 41.15 -3.44
C ASN A 138 -36.27 40.98 -3.95
N LYS A 139 -37.05 42.06 -4.05
CA LYS A 139 -38.42 42.03 -4.60
C LYS A 139 -38.42 41.56 -6.06
N LYS A 140 -37.50 42.08 -6.88
CA LYS A 140 -37.36 41.69 -8.28
C LYS A 140 -36.90 40.24 -8.43
N MET A 141 -35.93 39.80 -7.63
CA MET A 141 -35.46 38.42 -7.60
C MET A 141 -36.54 37.44 -7.12
N LYS A 142 -37.27 37.75 -6.04
CA LYS A 142 -38.42 36.94 -5.58
C LYS A 142 -39.51 36.84 -6.66
N SER A 143 -39.74 37.89 -7.46
CA SER A 143 -40.67 37.84 -8.60
C SER A 143 -40.18 36.99 -9.79
N LEU A 144 -38.87 37.03 -10.11
CA LEU A 144 -38.26 36.26 -11.20
C LEU A 144 -38.25 34.77 -10.87
N PHE A 145 -37.99 34.42 -9.62
CA PHE A 145 -38.03 33.03 -9.15
C PHE A 145 -39.43 32.59 -8.73
N LYS A 146 -40.42 33.50 -8.76
CA LYS A 146 -41.83 33.24 -8.42
C LYS A 146 -42.03 32.47 -7.12
N VAL A 147 -41.22 32.72 -6.08
CA VAL A 147 -41.07 31.92 -4.85
C VAL A 147 -42.38 31.51 -4.12
N ASN A 148 -43.47 32.25 -4.32
CA ASN A 148 -44.79 31.97 -3.74
C ASN A 148 -45.68 31.04 -4.57
N LYS A 149 -45.35 30.81 -5.85
CA LYS A 149 -46.00 29.82 -6.73
C LYS A 149 -44.96 28.73 -6.93
N LYS A 150 -45.29 27.45 -6.81
CA LYS A 150 -44.31 26.34 -6.86
C LYS A 150 -43.65 26.14 -8.25
N ASP A 151 -43.64 27.18 -9.10
CA ASP A 151 -43.25 27.18 -10.50
C ASP A 151 -42.23 28.28 -10.77
N TYR A 152 -41.29 28.04 -11.68
CA TYR A 152 -40.32 29.03 -12.12
C TYR A 152 -40.93 30.03 -13.13
N SER A 153 -40.35 31.22 -13.26
CA SER A 153 -40.70 32.09 -14.40
C SER A 153 -40.17 31.50 -15.71
N PRO A 154 -40.81 31.79 -16.86
CA PRO A 154 -40.30 31.37 -18.16
C PRO A 154 -38.83 31.72 -18.39
N ASN A 155 -38.37 32.86 -17.86
CA ASN A 155 -36.97 33.28 -17.95
C ASN A 155 -36.02 32.38 -17.16
N ILE A 156 -36.43 31.93 -15.96
CA ILE A 156 -35.63 31.00 -15.16
C ILE A 156 -35.66 29.58 -15.74
N ILE A 157 -36.79 29.16 -16.32
CA ILE A 157 -36.88 27.88 -17.04
C ILE A 157 -35.95 27.90 -18.26
N TRP A 158 -35.98 28.98 -19.04
CA TRP A 158 -35.08 29.15 -20.18
C TRP A 158 -33.61 29.14 -19.75
N LEU A 159 -33.26 29.86 -18.68
CA LEU A 159 -31.92 29.82 -18.10
C LEU A 159 -31.52 28.40 -17.65
N ALA A 160 -32.44 27.66 -17.04
CA ALA A 160 -32.19 26.28 -16.62
C ALA A 160 -31.89 25.37 -17.80
N ILE A 161 -32.67 25.48 -18.87
CA ILE A 161 -32.45 24.73 -20.11
C ILE A 161 -31.08 25.06 -20.69
N GLN A 162 -30.70 26.34 -20.76
CA GLN A 162 -29.38 26.76 -21.25
C GLN A 162 -28.24 26.18 -20.39
N VAL A 163 -28.36 26.25 -19.06
CA VAL A 163 -27.34 25.69 -18.14
C VAL A 163 -27.23 24.17 -18.28
N SER A 164 -28.37 23.47 -18.39
CA SER A 164 -28.40 22.01 -18.59
C SER A 164 -27.75 21.61 -19.91
N GLN A 165 -28.03 22.34 -20.99
CA GLN A 165 -27.48 22.09 -22.32
C GLN A 165 -25.96 22.33 -22.39
N VAL A 166 -25.48 23.46 -21.87
CA VAL A 166 -24.05 23.80 -21.90
C VAL A 166 -23.22 22.83 -21.06
N GLY A 167 -23.74 22.39 -19.91
CA GLY A 167 -23.02 21.49 -19.02
C GLY A 167 -23.27 20.00 -19.27
N GLN A 168 -24.13 19.63 -20.23
CA GLN A 168 -24.68 18.27 -20.38
C GLN A 168 -25.15 17.67 -19.05
N VAL A 169 -25.73 18.50 -18.18
CA VAL A 169 -26.09 18.13 -16.82
C VAL A 169 -27.55 17.73 -16.76
N SER A 170 -27.86 16.75 -15.90
CA SER A 170 -29.25 16.34 -15.68
C SER A 170 -30.10 17.54 -15.22
N VAL A 171 -31.39 17.49 -15.57
CA VAL A 171 -32.38 18.49 -15.13
C VAL A 171 -32.35 18.63 -13.61
N ARG A 172 -32.28 17.51 -12.88
CA ARG A 172 -32.21 17.49 -11.42
C ARG A 172 -30.99 18.24 -10.88
N SER A 173 -29.80 17.98 -11.44
CA SER A 173 -28.57 18.68 -11.06
C SER A 173 -28.64 20.19 -11.38
N THR A 174 -29.29 20.54 -12.49
CA THR A 174 -29.50 21.92 -12.91
C THR A 174 -30.42 22.66 -11.93
N ILE A 175 -31.50 22.02 -11.47
CA ILE A 175 -32.40 22.57 -10.44
C ILE A 175 -31.63 22.87 -9.15
N GLU A 176 -30.80 21.94 -8.67
CA GLU A 176 -30.00 22.15 -7.48
C GLU A 176 -29.00 23.31 -7.65
N CYS A 177 -28.35 23.42 -8.82
CA CYS A 177 -27.51 24.58 -9.13
C CYS A 177 -28.29 25.90 -9.08
N ILE A 178 -29.50 25.94 -9.64
CA ILE A 178 -30.34 27.15 -9.65
C ILE A 178 -30.80 27.52 -8.24
N LYS A 179 -31.09 26.53 -7.38
CA LYS A 179 -31.39 26.78 -5.96
C LYS A 179 -30.20 27.42 -5.24
N LEU A 180 -29.00 26.91 -5.45
CA LEU A 180 -27.78 27.49 -4.87
C LEU A 180 -27.52 28.91 -5.37
N VAL A 181 -27.79 29.19 -6.65
CA VAL A 181 -27.68 30.56 -7.20
C VAL A 181 -28.73 31.48 -6.57
N TYR A 182 -29.96 31.01 -6.39
CA TYR A 182 -31.00 31.78 -5.70
C TYR A 182 -30.60 32.12 -4.26
N GLU A 183 -30.17 31.11 -3.50
CA GLU A 183 -29.71 31.27 -2.12
C GLU A 183 -28.52 32.23 -2.03
N PHE A 184 -27.57 32.13 -2.97
CA PHE A 184 -26.45 33.06 -3.05
C PHE A 184 -26.87 34.51 -3.29
N LEU A 185 -27.91 34.74 -4.11
CA LEU A 185 -28.36 36.08 -4.47
C LEU A 185 -29.28 36.71 -3.42
N ILE A 186 -30.12 35.90 -2.74
CA ILE A 186 -31.12 36.39 -1.77
C ILE A 186 -30.64 36.26 -0.31
N GLY A 187 -29.72 35.35 -0.03
CA GLY A 187 -29.27 35.01 1.33
C GLY A 187 -30.21 34.07 2.10
N GLU A 188 -31.31 33.64 1.48
CA GLU A 188 -32.31 32.73 2.06
C GLU A 188 -32.50 31.52 1.14
N PRO A 189 -32.63 30.30 1.69
CA PRO A 189 -32.90 29.13 0.88
C PRO A 189 -34.31 29.21 0.27
N PRO A 190 -34.49 28.66 -0.94
CA PRO A 190 -35.79 28.59 -1.58
C PRO A 190 -36.74 27.62 -0.84
N ASN A 191 -37.97 28.04 -0.49
CA ASN A 191 -39.02 27.20 0.12
C ASN A 191 -39.13 25.80 -0.53
N ASN A 192 -39.26 24.73 0.26
CA ASN A 192 -39.16 23.29 -0.11
C ASN A 192 -40.01 22.75 -1.30
N GLY A 193 -40.72 23.58 -2.06
CA GLY A 193 -41.59 23.21 -3.18
C GLY A 193 -41.06 23.42 -4.59
N PHE A 194 -39.78 23.75 -4.80
CA PHE A 194 -39.24 23.98 -6.16
C PHE A 194 -39.09 22.68 -6.94
N GLN A 195 -39.98 22.44 -7.88
CA GLN A 195 -39.87 21.41 -8.91
C GLN A 195 -39.97 22.08 -10.28
N ILE A 196 -38.99 21.86 -11.17
CA ILE A 196 -39.20 22.10 -12.60
C ILE A 196 -39.94 20.85 -13.10
N GLN A 197 -41.23 20.98 -13.36
CA GLN A 197 -41.90 20.05 -14.28
C GLN A 197 -41.55 20.53 -15.70
N LEU A 198 -40.71 19.75 -16.38
CA LEU A 198 -40.47 19.89 -17.83
C LEU A 198 -41.55 19.12 -18.58
#